data_AF-A0A7R9DKV7-F1
#
_entry.id   AF-A0A7R9DKV7-F1
#
_cell.length_a   1.000
_cell.length_b   1.000
_cell.length_c   1.000
_cell.angle_alpha   90.00
_cell.angle_beta   90.00
_cell.angle_gamma   90.00
#
_symmetry.space_group_name_H-M   'P 1'
#
loop_
_entity.id
_entity.type
_entity.pdbx_description
1 polymer ?
#
loop_
_entity_poly.entity_id
_entity_poly.type
_entity_poly.pdbx_seq_one_letter_code
_entity_poly.pdbx_strand_id
1 'polypeptide(L)'
;MDSHGKTTVAAKYTEWYSEVLLRRVSAGNICFSNNQHAFVSLTAEGTIPFNAEEFSDINELRALAELIGPYGMKLLNETLMWHIAGQVQELKKLVSVNKDVLVALRTNFDKPEIMKEQFKKLTHVDNVLQRMTIVGVILCFRHLAQSALVDVLEERIPFLLSSILDFRHHLPNGDHHMVN
;
A
#
# COMPACT_ATOMS: atom_id res chain seq x y z
N MET A 1 0.43 15.21 -16.83
CA MET A 1 0.75 16.56 -17.32
C MET A 1 -0.55 17.25 -17.72
N ASP A 2 -0.58 18.57 -17.75
CA ASP A 2 -1.70 19.33 -18.33
C ASP A 2 -1.59 19.40 -19.87
N SER A 3 -2.52 20.10 -20.51
CA SER A 3 -2.55 20.29 -21.97
C SER A 3 -1.32 21.03 -22.54
N HIS A 4 -0.51 21.66 -21.68
CA HIS A 4 0.73 22.36 -22.05
C HIS A 4 1.98 21.58 -21.64
N GLY A 5 1.84 20.33 -21.19
CA GLY A 5 2.96 19.50 -20.74
C GLY A 5 3.48 19.85 -19.33
N LYS A 6 2.80 20.70 -18.56
CA LYS A 6 3.24 21.10 -17.21
C LYS A 6 2.78 20.10 -16.15
N THR A 7 3.51 20.06 -15.04
CA THR A 7 3.19 19.20 -13.89
C THR A 7 1.91 19.68 -13.21
N THR A 8 0.93 18.78 -13.09
CA THR A 8 -0.36 19.05 -12.43
C THR A 8 -0.25 18.92 -10.91
N VAL A 9 -1.25 19.44 -10.20
CA VAL A 9 -1.38 19.26 -8.75
C VAL A 9 -1.45 17.77 -8.38
N ALA A 10 -2.19 16.96 -9.15
CA ALA A 10 -2.25 15.51 -8.98
C ALA A 10 -0.87 14.84 -9.05
N ALA A 11 -0.03 15.22 -10.02
CA ALA A 11 1.32 14.68 -10.14
C ALA A 11 2.21 15.11 -8.96
N LYS A 12 2.12 16.38 -8.51
CA LYS A 12 2.89 16.88 -7.37
C LYS A 12 2.55 16.16 -6.07
N TYR A 13 1.26 16.00 -5.75
CA TYR A 13 0.86 15.26 -4.55
C TYR A 13 1.20 13.77 -4.65
N THR A 14 1.07 13.18 -5.84
CA THR A 14 1.48 11.77 -6.05
C THR A 14 2.96 11.57 -5.74
N GLU A 15 3.82 12.44 -6.26
CA GLU A 15 5.26 12.43 -5.95
C GLU A 15 5.52 12.67 -4.46
N TRP A 16 4.86 13.65 -3.86
CA TRP A 16 5.06 13.97 -2.44
C TRP A 16 4.68 12.81 -1.51
N TYR A 17 3.50 12.20 -1.67
CA TYR A 17 3.10 11.07 -0.84
C TYR A 17 4.03 9.86 -1.03
N SER A 18 4.43 9.57 -2.27
CA SER A 18 5.24 8.40 -2.57
C SER A 18 6.72 8.55 -2.17
N GLU A 19 7.33 9.70 -2.46
CA GLU A 19 8.77 9.91 -2.26
C GLU A 19 9.13 10.65 -0.97
N VAL A 20 8.19 11.39 -0.36
CA VAL A 20 8.43 12.19 0.85
C VAL A 20 7.83 11.53 2.08
N LEU A 21 6.50 11.28 2.08
CA LEU A 21 5.80 10.71 3.23
C LEU A 21 6.13 9.22 3.40
N LEU A 22 5.85 8.38 2.40
CA LEU A 22 6.03 6.92 2.52
C LEU A 22 7.51 6.51 2.64
N ARG A 23 8.44 7.29 2.08
CA ARG A 23 9.88 7.09 2.29
C ARG A 23 10.27 7.31 3.76
N ARG A 24 9.69 8.28 4.45
CA ARG A 24 9.93 8.53 5.89
C ARG A 24 9.29 7.47 6.79
N VAL A 25 8.16 6.90 6.37
CA VAL A 25 7.59 5.71 7.04
C VAL A 25 8.58 4.55 6.94
N SER A 26 9.15 4.32 5.76
CA SER A 26 10.14 3.26 5.53
C SER A 26 11.46 3.48 6.29
N ALA A 27 11.79 4.74 6.62
CA ALA A 27 12.94 5.10 7.46
C ALA A 27 12.68 4.95 8.96
N GLY A 28 11.43 4.68 9.37
CA GLY A 28 11.04 4.53 10.78
C GLY A 28 10.66 5.83 11.49
N ASN A 29 10.52 6.94 10.75
CA ASN A 29 10.21 8.25 11.34
C ASN A 29 8.71 8.48 11.53
N ILE A 30 7.89 7.72 10.80
CA ILE A 30 6.43 7.83 10.75
C ILE A 30 5.89 6.41 10.87
N CYS A 31 4.75 6.22 11.53
CA CYS A 31 4.02 4.95 11.52
C CYS A 31 2.56 5.14 11.13
N PHE A 32 1.91 4.06 10.72
CA PHE A 32 0.45 4.05 10.58
C PHE A 32 -0.20 3.78 11.95
N SER A 33 -1.15 4.61 12.34
CA SER A 33 -1.95 4.45 13.55
C SER A 33 -3.38 4.05 13.19
N ASN A 34 -3.75 2.81 13.51
CA ASN A 34 -5.12 2.34 13.26
C ASN A 34 -6.16 3.09 14.11
N ASN A 35 -5.78 3.54 15.31
CA ASN A 35 -6.69 4.28 16.20
C ASN A 35 -7.01 5.69 15.68
N GLN A 36 -6.05 6.33 14.99
CA GLN A 36 -6.22 7.66 14.42
C GLN A 36 -6.64 7.65 12.95
N HIS A 37 -6.65 6.47 12.31
CA HIS A 37 -6.86 6.32 10.87
C HIS A 37 -5.95 7.23 10.03
N ALA A 38 -4.69 7.40 10.47
CA ALA A 38 -3.73 8.33 9.87
C ALA A 38 -2.30 7.81 10.03
N PHE A 39 -1.37 8.39 9.27
CA PHE A 39 0.06 8.26 9.54
C PHE A 39 0.48 9.32 10.56
N VAL A 40 1.25 8.91 11.56
CA VAL A 40 1.62 9.75 12.70
C VAL A 40 3.13 9.82 12.81
N SER A 41 3.64 11.01 13.08
CA SER A 41 5.06 11.26 13.28
C SER A 41 5.54 10.62 14.59
N LEU A 42 6.60 9.81 14.54
CA LEU A 42 7.19 9.16 15.71
C LEU A 42 8.35 9.96 16.31
N THR A 43 8.98 10.81 15.50
CA THR A 43 10.15 11.58 15.90
C THR A 43 9.71 12.91 16.53
N ALA A 44 10.51 13.41 17.48
CA ALA A 44 10.22 14.68 18.15
C ALA A 44 10.01 15.83 17.15
N GLU A 45 9.13 16.76 17.48
CA GLU A 45 8.82 17.94 16.65
C GLU A 45 10.10 18.61 16.11
N GLY A 46 10.12 18.92 14.81
CA GLY A 46 11.23 19.60 14.14
C GLY A 46 12.32 18.69 13.53
N THR A 47 12.27 17.38 13.76
CA THR A 47 13.20 16.42 13.09
C THR A 47 12.82 16.12 11.64
N ILE A 48 11.53 16.19 11.32
CA ILE A 48 11.00 16.16 9.95
C ILE A 48 10.23 17.47 9.68
N PRO A 49 10.22 17.98 8.43
CA PRO A 49 9.73 19.33 8.14
C PRO A 49 8.19 19.44 8.11
N PHE A 50 7.46 18.38 8.47
CA PHE A 50 6.01 18.32 8.49
C PHE A 50 5.53 17.26 9.47
N ASN A 51 4.31 17.42 9.98
CA ASN A 51 3.62 16.40 10.78
C ASN A 51 2.82 15.49 9.86
N ALA A 52 3.08 14.18 9.87
CA ALA A 52 2.42 13.23 8.96
C ALA A 52 0.90 13.21 9.09
N GLU A 53 0.39 13.43 10.30
CA GLU A 53 -1.03 13.43 10.64
C GLU A 53 -1.78 14.58 9.95
N GLU A 54 -1.14 15.75 9.77
CA GLU A 54 -1.69 16.92 9.08
C GLU A 54 -1.78 16.74 7.55
N PHE A 55 -1.38 15.59 7.02
CA PHE A 55 -1.44 15.29 5.58
C PHE A 55 -2.06 13.93 5.27
N SER A 56 -2.43 13.14 6.28
CA SER A 56 -2.86 11.75 6.07
C SER A 56 -4.07 11.33 6.88
N ASP A 57 -4.63 12.24 7.68
CA ASP A 57 -5.94 12.01 8.28
C ASP A 57 -7.04 11.93 7.21
N ILE A 58 -8.23 11.52 7.64
CA ILE A 58 -9.37 11.37 6.74
C ILE A 58 -9.77 12.69 6.08
N ASN A 59 -9.68 13.82 6.78
CA ASN A 59 -10.11 15.10 6.24
C ASN A 59 -9.18 15.58 5.11
N GLU A 60 -7.87 15.46 5.32
CA GLU A 60 -6.85 15.82 4.35
C GLU A 60 -6.91 14.92 3.11
N LEU A 61 -7.13 13.62 3.30
CA LEU A 61 -7.29 12.70 2.17
C LEU A 61 -8.59 12.92 1.41
N ARG A 62 -9.68 13.33 2.08
CA ARG A 62 -10.92 13.77 1.40
C ARG A 62 -10.69 15.05 0.61
N ALA A 63 -10.02 16.05 1.20
CA ALA A 63 -9.67 17.29 0.52
C ALA A 63 -8.78 17.02 -0.72
N LEU A 64 -7.80 16.12 -0.59
CA LEU A 64 -7.01 15.65 -1.72
C LEU A 64 -7.88 15.00 -2.80
N ALA A 65 -8.78 14.09 -2.43
CA ALA A 65 -9.68 13.41 -3.35
C ALA A 65 -10.63 14.38 -4.08
N GLU A 66 -11.12 15.42 -3.40
CA GLU A 66 -11.90 16.49 -4.03
C GLU A 66 -11.07 17.29 -5.04
N LEU A 67 -9.82 17.60 -4.70
CA LEU A 67 -8.93 18.41 -5.53
C LEU A 67 -8.46 17.70 -6.79
N ILE A 68 -8.08 16.42 -6.68
CA ILE A 68 -7.48 15.66 -7.80
C ILE A 68 -8.46 14.71 -8.49
N GLY A 69 -9.62 14.47 -7.87
CA GLY A 69 -10.71 13.65 -8.40
C GLY A 69 -10.33 12.18 -8.64
N PRO A 70 -11.27 11.39 -9.22
CA PRO A 70 -11.04 9.98 -9.51
C PRO A 70 -9.81 9.73 -10.39
N TYR A 71 -9.54 10.59 -11.37
CA TYR A 71 -8.39 10.45 -12.26
C TYR A 71 -7.05 10.67 -11.55
N GLY A 72 -6.96 11.70 -10.70
CA GLY A 72 -5.75 11.92 -9.90
C GLY A 72 -5.54 10.84 -8.85
N MET A 73 -6.61 10.39 -8.19
CA MET A 73 -6.54 9.29 -7.22
C MET A 73 -6.17 7.96 -7.89
N LYS A 74 -6.61 7.73 -9.13
CA LYS A 74 -6.15 6.60 -9.95
C LYS A 74 -4.65 6.68 -10.24
N LEU A 75 -4.13 7.85 -10.62
CA LEU A 75 -2.68 8.04 -10.83
C LEU A 75 -1.87 7.77 -9.56
N LEU A 76 -2.33 8.29 -8.42
CA LEU A 76 -1.72 8.01 -7.12
C LEU A 76 -1.69 6.50 -6.88
N ASN A 77 -2.83 5.84 -7.04
CA ASN A 77 -2.97 4.42 -6.84
C ASN A 77 -2.07 3.56 -7.75
N GLU A 78 -1.94 3.90 -9.03
CA GLU A 78 -1.04 3.24 -9.98
C GLU A 78 0.42 3.36 -9.54
N THR A 79 0.81 4.55 -9.05
CA THR A 79 2.16 4.80 -8.51
C THR A 79 2.44 3.94 -7.27
N LEU A 80 1.48 3.85 -6.34
CA LEU A 80 1.59 2.98 -5.17
C LEU A 80 1.74 1.50 -5.56
N MET A 81 0.96 1.04 -6.56
CA MET A 81 1.07 -0.33 -7.06
C MET A 81 2.38 -0.61 -7.75
N TRP A 82 2.94 0.37 -8.47
CA TRP A 82 4.25 0.26 -9.07
C TRP A 82 5.34 0.05 -8.00
N HIS A 83 5.28 0.80 -6.89
CA HIS A 83 6.18 0.58 -5.76
C HIS A 83 6.00 -0.81 -5.10
N ILE A 84 4.76 -1.27 -4.89
CA ILE A 84 4.50 -2.62 -4.38
C ILE A 84 5.07 -3.69 -5.32
N ALA A 85 4.86 -3.55 -6.63
CA ALA A 85 5.39 -4.48 -7.62
C ALA A 85 6.93 -4.58 -7.54
N GLY A 86 7.61 -3.44 -7.37
CA GLY A 86 9.05 -3.39 -7.12
C GLY A 86 9.47 -4.18 -5.86
N GLN A 87 8.77 -3.99 -4.73
CA GLN A 87 9.06 -4.75 -3.51
C GLN A 87 8.82 -6.26 -3.69
N VAL A 88 7.75 -6.65 -4.39
CA VAL A 88 7.44 -8.06 -4.68
C VAL A 88 8.52 -8.69 -5.57
N GLN A 89 9.05 -7.95 -6.55
CA GLN A 89 10.16 -8.45 -7.38
C GLN A 89 11.41 -8.73 -6.55
N GLU A 90 11.75 -7.85 -5.62
CA GLU A 90 12.89 -8.07 -4.72
C GLU A 90 12.65 -9.23 -3.75
N LEU A 91 11.44 -9.38 -3.21
CA LEU A 91 11.05 -10.54 -2.39
C LEU A 91 11.20 -11.86 -3.16
N LYS A 92 10.83 -11.90 -4.45
CA LYS A 92 11.02 -13.09 -5.30
C LYS A 92 12.49 -13.48 -5.43
N LYS A 93 13.41 -12.51 -5.49
CA LYS A 93 14.86 -12.78 -5.49
C LYS A 93 15.30 -13.42 -4.18
N LEU A 94 14.84 -12.89 -3.04
CA LEU A 94 15.14 -13.44 -1.71
C LEU A 94 14.62 -14.89 -1.56
N VAL A 95 13.41 -15.16 -2.05
CA VAL A 95 12.83 -16.51 -2.09
C VAL A 95 13.64 -17.44 -2.99
N SER A 96 14.10 -16.95 -4.15
CA SER A 96 14.88 -17.76 -5.09
C SER A 96 16.22 -18.19 -4.51
N VAL A 97 16.92 -17.30 -3.79
CA VAL A 97 18.19 -17.59 -3.12
C VAL A 97 18.01 -18.62 -1.99
N ASN A 98 16.87 -18.61 -1.31
CA ASN A 98 16.59 -19.51 -0.18
C ASN A 98 15.69 -20.70 -0.56
N LYS A 99 15.47 -20.97 -1.86
CA LYS A 99 14.45 -21.91 -2.37
C LYS A 99 14.51 -23.28 -1.71
N ASP A 100 15.68 -23.92 -1.68
CA ASP A 100 15.82 -25.29 -1.19
C ASP A 100 15.57 -25.38 0.33
N VAL A 101 16.06 -24.37 1.08
CA VAL A 101 15.81 -24.25 2.53
C VAL A 101 14.32 -24.04 2.79
N LEU A 102 13.66 -23.16 2.03
CA LEU A 102 12.23 -22.90 2.15
C LEU A 102 11.38 -24.14 1.83
N VAL A 103 11.75 -24.91 0.80
CA VAL A 103 11.10 -26.19 0.49
C VAL A 103 11.26 -27.18 1.64
N ALA A 104 12.48 -27.32 2.17
CA ALA A 104 12.76 -28.21 3.30
C ALA A 104 11.99 -27.83 4.57
N LEU A 105 11.89 -26.52 4.87
CA LEU A 105 11.07 -25.99 5.96
C LEU A 105 9.59 -26.31 5.74
N ARG A 106 9.07 -26.12 4.52
CA ARG A 106 7.67 -26.41 4.19
C ARG A 106 7.32 -27.90 4.32
N THR A 107 8.24 -28.82 4.05
CA THR A 107 7.99 -30.26 4.10
C THR A 107 8.26 -30.91 5.45
N ASN A 108 8.98 -30.23 6.35
CA ASN A 108 9.37 -30.76 7.67
C ASN A 108 8.87 -29.87 8.82
N PHE A 109 7.74 -29.16 8.62
CA PHE A 109 7.17 -28.23 9.60
C PHE A 109 6.78 -28.90 10.94
N ASP A 110 6.60 -30.22 10.92
CA ASP A 110 6.24 -31.08 12.05
C ASP A 110 7.45 -31.61 12.83
N LYS A 111 8.69 -31.29 12.41
CA LYS A 111 9.94 -31.76 13.02
C LYS A 111 10.76 -30.58 13.57
N PRO A 112 10.60 -30.23 14.87
CA PRO A 112 11.19 -29.03 15.46
C PRO A 112 12.72 -28.93 15.32
N GLU A 113 13.44 -30.04 15.49
CA GLU A 113 14.90 -30.06 15.39
C GLU A 113 15.37 -29.74 13.96
N ILE A 114 14.74 -30.35 12.95
CA ILE A 114 15.04 -30.08 11.53
C ILE A 114 14.68 -28.63 11.19
N MET A 115 13.52 -28.14 11.65
CA MET A 115 13.11 -26.74 11.44
C MET A 115 14.13 -25.75 12.00
N LYS A 116 14.62 -25.99 13.22
CA LYS A 116 15.63 -25.14 13.87
C LYS A 116 16.95 -25.11 13.10
N GLU A 117 17.40 -26.24 12.58
CA GLU A 117 18.61 -26.32 11.76
C GLU A 117 18.45 -25.63 10.40
N GLN A 118 17.33 -25.83 9.73
CA GLN A 118 17.06 -25.22 8.43
C GLN A 118 16.84 -23.71 8.55
N PHE A 119 16.20 -23.23 9.61
CA PHE A 119 16.00 -21.80 9.85
C PHE A 119 17.33 -21.04 9.93
N LYS A 120 18.35 -21.61 10.57
CA LYS A 120 19.70 -21.01 10.64
C LYS A 120 20.38 -20.85 9.29
N LYS A 121 19.93 -21.57 8.25
CA LYS A 121 20.47 -21.49 6.89
C LYS A 121 19.78 -20.40 6.05
N LEU A 122 18.68 -19.82 6.54
CA LEU A 122 18.04 -18.70 5.86
C LEU A 122 18.95 -17.48 5.89
N THR A 123 19.03 -16.82 4.75
CA THR A 123 19.80 -15.58 4.58
C THR A 123 18.85 -14.42 4.32
N HIS A 124 19.25 -13.22 4.74
CA HIS A 124 18.51 -11.98 4.49
C HIS A 124 17.07 -11.96 5.05
N VAL A 125 16.83 -12.59 6.20
CA VAL A 125 15.51 -12.63 6.84
C VAL A 125 14.99 -11.22 7.16
N ASP A 126 15.85 -10.34 7.66
CA ASP A 126 15.48 -8.94 7.95
C ASP A 126 15.04 -8.18 6.70
N ASN A 127 15.65 -8.45 5.55
CA ASN A 127 15.25 -7.84 4.28
C ASN A 127 13.86 -8.31 3.85
N VAL A 128 13.49 -9.57 4.13
CA VAL A 128 12.12 -10.06 3.85
C VAL A 128 11.11 -9.30 4.72
N LEU A 129 11.38 -9.18 6.02
CA LEU A 129 10.52 -8.45 6.95
C LEU A 129 10.38 -6.99 6.54
N GLN A 130 11.49 -6.29 6.33
CA GLN A 130 11.51 -4.88 5.93
C GLN A 130 10.67 -4.64 4.66
N ARG A 131 10.86 -5.45 3.62
CA ARG A 131 10.12 -5.30 2.36
C ARG A 131 8.63 -5.59 2.51
N MET A 132 8.27 -6.62 3.27
CA MET A 132 6.86 -6.93 3.55
C MET A 132 6.20 -5.83 4.38
N THR A 133 6.92 -5.23 5.33
CA THR A 133 6.45 -4.05 6.09
C THR A 133 6.22 -2.86 5.18
N ILE A 134 7.13 -2.57 4.24
CA ILE A 134 6.95 -1.50 3.25
C ILE A 134 5.70 -1.75 2.39
N VAL A 135 5.48 -2.98 1.92
CA VAL A 135 4.27 -3.35 1.17
C VAL A 135 3.01 -3.10 2.01
N GLY A 136 3.01 -3.54 3.27
CA GLY A 136 1.90 -3.32 4.19
C GLY A 136 1.58 -1.84 4.40
N VAL A 137 2.61 -1.02 4.62
CA VAL A 137 2.49 0.44 4.77
C VAL A 137 1.87 1.09 3.54
N ILE A 138 2.33 0.74 2.34
CA ILE A 138 1.79 1.30 1.10
C ILE A 138 0.32 0.89 0.92
N LEU A 139 -0.03 -0.36 1.27
CA LEU A 139 -1.41 -0.84 1.23
C LEU A 139 -2.30 -0.12 2.24
N CYS A 140 -1.82 0.17 3.45
CA CYS A 140 -2.54 0.98 4.44
C CYS A 140 -2.82 2.38 3.90
N PHE A 141 -1.82 3.07 3.35
CA PHE A 141 -2.02 4.39 2.75
C PHE A 141 -3.00 4.35 1.58
N ARG A 142 -2.86 3.35 0.69
CA ARG A 142 -3.80 3.13 -0.41
C ARG A 142 -5.22 2.95 0.11
N HIS A 143 -5.41 2.19 1.19
CA HIS A 143 -6.74 1.97 1.77
C HIS A 143 -7.36 3.28 2.24
N LEU A 144 -6.63 4.12 3.00
CA LEU A 144 -7.13 5.42 3.45
C LEU A 144 -7.51 6.32 2.26
N ALA A 145 -6.63 6.40 1.25
CA ALA A 145 -6.87 7.20 0.06
C ALA A 145 -8.11 6.73 -0.72
N GLN A 146 -8.33 5.41 -0.83
CA GLN A 146 -9.51 4.86 -1.50
C GLN A 146 -10.78 5.11 -0.68
N SER A 147 -10.74 4.94 0.64
CA SER A 147 -11.89 5.24 1.50
C SER A 147 -12.28 6.72 1.40
N ALA A 148 -11.31 7.63 1.48
CA ALA A 148 -11.56 9.06 1.33
C ALA A 148 -12.14 9.43 -0.06
N LEU A 149 -11.70 8.76 -1.14
CA LEU A 149 -12.29 8.94 -2.46
C LEU A 149 -13.74 8.45 -2.50
N VAL A 150 -14.03 7.28 -1.91
CA VAL A 150 -15.40 6.75 -1.87
C VAL A 150 -16.33 7.72 -1.14
N ASP A 151 -15.93 8.23 0.02
CA ASP A 151 -16.71 9.22 0.78
C ASP A 151 -17.04 10.47 -0.08
N VAL A 152 -16.05 10.99 -0.82
CA VAL A 152 -16.27 12.14 -1.71
C VAL A 152 -17.21 11.78 -2.87
N LEU A 153 -17.11 10.58 -3.44
CA LEU A 153 -17.96 10.17 -4.56
C LEU A 153 -19.40 9.88 -4.12
N GLU A 154 -19.61 9.40 -2.90
CA GLU A 154 -20.94 9.25 -2.31
C GLU A 154 -21.67 10.59 -2.26
N GLU A 155 -20.98 11.67 -1.87
CA GLU A 155 -21.56 13.01 -1.82
C GLU A 155 -21.74 13.64 -3.21
N ARG A 156 -20.75 13.47 -4.10
CA ARG A 156 -20.72 14.17 -5.40
C ARG A 156 -21.53 13.50 -6.51
N ILE A 157 -21.55 12.16 -6.55
CA ILE A 157 -22.16 11.38 -7.64
C ILE A 157 -22.90 10.12 -7.13
N PRO A 158 -23.85 10.26 -6.17
CA PRO A 158 -24.48 9.13 -5.47
C PRO A 158 -25.16 8.11 -6.40
N PHE A 159 -25.81 8.57 -7.47
CA PHE A 159 -26.51 7.68 -8.41
C PHE A 159 -25.57 6.81 -9.23
N LEU A 160 -24.43 7.37 -9.66
CA LEU A 160 -23.42 6.60 -10.39
C LEU A 160 -22.75 5.59 -9.47
N LEU A 161 -22.36 6.02 -8.27
CA LEU A 161 -21.73 5.14 -7.31
C LEU A 161 -22.66 4.00 -6.88
N SER A 162 -23.92 4.30 -6.57
CA SER A 162 -24.94 3.28 -6.25
C SER A 162 -25.09 2.25 -7.38
N SER A 163 -25.15 2.71 -8.64
CA SER A 163 -25.23 1.82 -9.81
C SER A 163 -23.98 0.93 -9.94
N ILE A 164 -22.78 1.48 -9.69
CA ILE A 164 -21.53 0.72 -9.70
C ILE A 164 -21.49 -0.31 -8.57
N LEU A 165 -21.93 0.07 -7.37
CA LEU A 165 -21.99 -0.82 -6.22
C LEU A 165 -23.00 -1.94 -6.47
N ASP A 166 -24.20 -1.63 -6.93
CA ASP A 166 -25.22 -2.62 -7.28
C ASP A 166 -24.68 -3.62 -8.33
N PHE A 167 -24.06 -3.11 -9.40
CA PHE A 167 -23.42 -3.95 -10.40
C PHE A 167 -22.34 -4.86 -9.79
N ARG A 168 -21.48 -4.32 -8.92
CA ARG A 168 -20.42 -5.09 -8.24
C ARG A 168 -20.99 -6.20 -7.34
N HIS A 169 -22.08 -5.95 -6.61
CA HIS A 169 -22.68 -6.92 -5.70
C HIS A 169 -23.35 -8.08 -6.44
N HIS A 170 -23.88 -7.81 -7.64
CA HIS A 170 -24.61 -8.80 -8.44
C HIS A 170 -23.78 -9.42 -9.57
N LEU A 171 -22.46 -9.17 -9.60
CA LEU A 171 -21.57 -9.93 -10.47
C LEU A 171 -21.63 -11.40 -10.06
N PRO A 172 -21.93 -12.34 -10.97
CA PRO A 172 -21.83 -13.75 -10.66
C PRO A 172 -20.37 -14.03 -10.25
N ASN A 173 -20.17 -14.43 -9.00
CA ASN A 173 -18.87 -14.90 -8.53
C ASN A 173 -18.33 -15.89 -9.57
N GLY A 174 -17.04 -15.77 -9.90
CA GLY A 174 -16.37 -16.58 -10.91
C GLY A 174 -16.24 -18.08 -10.57
N ASP A 175 -17.30 -18.72 -10.08
CA ASP A 175 -17.46 -20.16 -10.01
C ASP A 175 -17.74 -20.70 -11.42
N HIS A 176 -16.75 -20.57 -12.29
CA HIS A 176 -16.58 -21.53 -13.37
C HIS A 176 -16.07 -22.81 -12.71
N HIS A 177 -17.00 -23.60 -12.18
CA HIS A 177 -16.78 -25.03 -11.99
C HIS A 177 -16.25 -25.56 -13.33
N MET A 178 -14.96 -25.91 -13.35
CA MET A 178 -14.39 -26.78 -14.36
C MET A 178 -15.09 -28.12 -14.23
N VAL A 179 -16.16 -28.31 -15.00
CA VAL A 179 -16.68 -29.63 -15.37
C VAL A 179 -16.35 -29.79 -16.84
N ASN A 180 -15.28 -30.53 -17.11
CA ASN A 180 -15.14 -31.47 -18.22
C ASN A 180 -14.05 -32.47 -17.85
#